data_AF-A0A7V0IVY8-F1
#
_entry.id   AF-A0A7V0IVY8-F1
#
_cell.length_a   1.000
_cell.length_b   1.000
_cell.length_c   1.000
_cell.angle_alpha   90.00
_cell.angle_beta   90.00
_cell.angle_gamma   90.00
#
_symmetry.space_group_name_H-M   'P 1'
#
loop_
_entity.id
_entity.type
_entity.pdbx_description
1 polymer ?
#
loop_
_entity_poly.entity_id
_entity_poly.type
_entity_poly.pdbx_seq_one_letter_code
_entity_poly.pdbx_strand_id
1 'polypeptide(L)'
;MAKRIESFEFKQSVSIIKSTGKKAGNLGELRKLISQAGDECIFHHVYQYFLKGHVLEYTNDFAQWAGESLEERALAERLSSIDPYTLKSVSEVRKELLRKIDLFLANFPEPRDVVNGNEFYFNETVSLVFPVGVKTRNLAEFLVAIEHIDAGSIYYHFY
;
A
#
# COMPACT_ATOMS: atom_id res chain seq x y z
N MET A 1 -29.99 -11.09 -33.12
CA MET A 1 -28.71 -10.37 -33.27
C MET A 1 -27.74 -10.89 -32.23
N ALA A 2 -26.54 -11.32 -32.63
CA ALA A 2 -25.53 -11.80 -31.68
C ALA A 2 -25.00 -10.63 -30.83
N LYS A 3 -24.89 -10.84 -29.51
CA LYS A 3 -24.36 -9.84 -28.56
C LYS A 3 -22.90 -9.56 -28.94
N ARG A 4 -22.59 -8.31 -29.30
CA ARG A 4 -21.21 -7.88 -29.60
C ARG A 4 -20.42 -7.89 -28.29
N ILE A 5 -19.41 -8.74 -28.19
CA ILE A 5 -18.49 -8.79 -27.06
C ILE A 5 -17.43 -7.71 -27.30
N GLU A 6 -17.32 -6.74 -26.39
CA GLU A 6 -16.24 -5.76 -26.42
C GLU A 6 -14.91 -6.45 -26.08
N SER A 7 -13.84 -6.09 -26.79
CA SER A 7 -12.52 -6.67 -26.54
C SER A 7 -11.96 -6.17 -25.21
N PHE A 8 -11.31 -7.05 -24.45
CA PHE A 8 -10.53 -6.68 -23.28
C PHE A 8 -9.12 -6.24 -23.73
N GLU A 9 -8.68 -5.07 -23.29
CA GLU A 9 -7.33 -4.54 -23.56
C GLU A 9 -6.46 -4.63 -22.30
N PHE A 10 -5.35 -5.37 -22.41
CA PHE A 10 -4.35 -5.37 -21.35
C PHE A 10 -3.64 -4.02 -21.28
N LYS A 11 -3.53 -3.52 -20.06
CA LYS A 11 -2.86 -2.27 -19.68
C LYS A 11 -1.88 -2.63 -18.59
N GLN A 12 -0.82 -1.86 -18.49
CA GLN A 12 0.22 -2.06 -17.51
C GLN A 12 0.41 -0.78 -16.72
N SER A 13 0.65 -0.94 -15.43
CA SER A 13 1.07 0.14 -14.55
C SER A 13 2.54 -0.01 -14.21
N VAL A 14 3.27 1.09 -14.29
CA VAL A 14 4.60 1.22 -13.70
C VAL A 14 4.54 2.29 -12.61
N SER A 15 5.11 1.99 -11.46
CA SER A 15 5.11 2.87 -10.29
C SER A 15 6.46 3.57 -10.14
N ILE A 16 6.44 4.89 -10.02
CA ILE A 16 7.60 5.71 -9.67
C ILE A 16 7.43 6.18 -8.24
N ILE A 17 8.40 5.88 -7.38
CA ILE A 17 8.41 6.33 -5.99
C ILE A 17 8.87 7.79 -5.96
N LYS A 18 8.05 8.63 -5.34
CA LYS A 18 8.30 10.04 -5.10
C LYS A 18 8.39 10.30 -3.60
N SER A 19 9.49 10.87 -3.15
CA SER A 19 9.60 11.29 -1.76
C SER A 19 8.72 12.52 -1.48
N THR A 20 8.05 12.52 -0.33
CA THR A 20 7.32 13.71 0.16
C THR A 20 8.22 14.68 0.94
N GLY A 21 9.46 14.26 1.26
CA GLY A 21 10.36 14.99 2.14
C GLY A 21 10.00 14.96 3.63
N LYS A 22 8.87 14.32 3.99
CA LYS A 22 8.42 14.20 5.39
C LYS A 22 8.94 12.89 5.99
N LYS A 23 9.37 12.95 7.26
CA LYS A 23 9.78 11.78 8.03
C LYS A 23 9.29 11.85 9.47
N ALA A 24 9.12 10.70 10.11
CA ALA A 24 8.78 10.59 11.54
C ALA A 24 9.87 9.84 12.31
N GLY A 25 10.35 10.43 13.40
CA GLY A 25 11.29 9.81 14.33
C GLY A 25 10.61 9.07 15.49
N ASN A 26 9.31 9.26 15.69
CA ASN A 26 8.55 8.62 16.77
C ASN A 26 7.08 8.43 16.42
N LEU A 27 6.35 7.78 17.33
CA LEU A 27 4.96 7.41 17.11
C LEU A 27 4.02 8.64 17.03
N GLY A 28 4.22 9.65 17.86
CA GLY A 28 3.46 10.90 17.81
C GLY A 28 3.64 11.67 16.49
N GLU A 29 4.87 11.77 15.99
CA GLU A 29 5.17 12.34 14.68
C GLU A 29 4.55 11.52 13.55
N LEU A 30 4.66 10.19 13.60
CA LEU A 30 4.06 9.29 12.62
C LEU A 30 2.55 9.51 12.55
N ARG A 31 1.87 9.50 13.70
CA ARG A 31 0.43 9.73 13.83
C ARG A 31 0.04 11.07 13.22
N LYS A 32 0.76 12.15 13.57
CA LYS A 32 0.52 13.49 13.03
C LYS A 32 0.68 13.50 11.51
N LEU A 33 1.73 12.90 10.99
CA LEU A 33 2.01 12.88 9.55
C LEU A 33 1.01 12.00 8.77
N ILE A 34 0.56 10.86 9.31
CA ILE A 34 -0.51 10.05 8.70
C ILE A 34 -1.80 10.87 8.54
N SER A 35 -2.15 11.70 9.54
CA SER A 35 -3.35 12.55 9.46
C SER A 35 -3.30 13.63 8.37
N GLN A 36 -2.10 13.94 7.89
CA GLN A 36 -1.83 15.00 6.89
C GLN A 36 -1.35 14.45 5.55
N ALA A 37 -1.01 13.16 5.48
CA ALA A 37 -0.50 12.52 4.28
C ALA A 37 -1.59 12.45 3.20
N GLY A 38 -1.22 12.63 1.93
CA GLY A 38 -2.14 12.44 0.81
C GLY A 38 -2.59 10.98 0.69
N ASP A 39 -3.70 10.74 -0.01
CA ASP A 39 -4.22 9.38 -0.21
C ASP A 39 -3.18 8.50 -0.94
N GLU A 40 -2.45 9.02 -1.92
CA GLU A 40 -1.38 8.28 -2.62
C GLU A 40 -0.25 7.80 -1.70
N CYS A 41 0.01 8.52 -0.61
CA CYS A 41 1.02 8.14 0.36
C CYS A 41 0.55 6.94 1.20
N ILE A 42 -0.70 7.00 1.68
CA ILE A 42 -1.32 5.89 2.40
C ILE A 42 -1.47 4.68 1.47
N PHE A 43 -1.84 4.90 0.21
CA PHE A 43 -1.92 3.85 -0.80
C PHE A 43 -0.57 3.16 -1.01
N HIS A 44 0.50 3.93 -1.21
CA HIS A 44 1.86 3.42 -1.34
C HIS A 44 2.28 2.55 -0.14
N HIS A 45 2.04 3.04 1.08
CA HIS A 45 2.54 2.38 2.28
C HIS A 45 1.71 1.18 2.75
N VAL A 46 0.45 1.08 2.30
CA VAL A 46 -0.46 -0.01 2.69
C VAL A 46 -0.70 -0.97 1.53
N TYR A 47 -1.25 -0.48 0.42
CA TYR A 47 -1.68 -1.33 -0.68
C TYR A 47 -0.50 -1.85 -1.51
N GLN A 48 0.57 -1.06 -1.66
CA GLN A 48 1.73 -1.46 -2.47
C GLN A 48 2.83 -2.14 -1.67
N TYR A 49 2.60 -2.39 -0.37
CA TYR A 49 3.57 -3.04 0.50
C TYR A 49 4.06 -4.38 -0.06
N PHE A 50 3.15 -5.21 -0.58
CA PHE A 50 3.50 -6.53 -1.12
C PHE A 50 4.39 -6.48 -2.37
N LEU A 51 4.40 -5.35 -3.09
CA LEU A 51 5.26 -5.16 -4.27
C LEU A 51 6.74 -4.96 -3.91
N LYS A 52 7.05 -4.70 -2.62
CA LYS A 52 8.41 -4.41 -2.15
C LYS A 52 9.24 -5.66 -1.86
N GLY A 53 8.65 -6.85 -1.94
CA GLY A 53 9.37 -8.11 -1.74
C GLY A 53 9.82 -8.37 -0.30
N HIS A 54 9.14 -7.79 0.69
CA HIS A 54 9.39 -8.08 2.10
C HIS A 54 9.02 -9.52 2.46
N VAL A 55 9.71 -10.09 3.46
CA VAL A 55 9.22 -11.29 4.16
C VAL A 55 7.88 -10.88 4.80
N LEU A 56 6.80 -11.61 4.51
CA LEU A 56 5.42 -11.24 4.84
C LEU A 56 5.07 -11.38 6.34
N GLU A 57 5.95 -10.95 7.24
CA GLU A 57 5.69 -10.90 8.68
C GLU A 57 4.69 -9.79 9.04
N TYR A 58 4.77 -8.66 8.34
CA TYR A 58 3.82 -7.54 8.44
C TYR A 58 3.07 -7.35 7.13
N THR A 59 1.99 -6.57 7.15
CA THR A 59 1.10 -6.37 5.99
C THR A 59 1.14 -4.95 5.40
N ASN A 60 1.85 -4.03 6.05
CA ASN A 60 2.02 -2.65 5.59
C ASN A 60 3.30 -2.02 6.19
N ASP A 61 3.80 -0.96 5.57
CA ASP A 61 5.05 -0.32 5.99
C ASP A 61 4.95 0.28 7.41
N PHE A 62 3.78 0.78 7.81
CA PHE A 62 3.59 1.37 9.14
C PHE A 62 3.74 0.31 10.24
N ALA A 63 3.17 -0.87 10.01
CA ALA A 63 3.32 -2.02 10.90
C ALA A 63 4.77 -2.48 10.97
N GLN A 64 5.43 -2.62 9.81
CA GLN A 64 6.83 -3.03 9.77
C GLN A 64 7.73 -2.03 10.51
N TRP A 65 7.54 -0.73 10.29
CA TRP A 65 8.32 0.29 11.00
C TRP A 65 8.06 0.27 12.51
N ALA A 66 6.80 0.10 12.94
CA ALA A 66 6.48 -0.02 14.35
C ALA A 66 7.16 -1.25 15.00
N GLY A 67 7.23 -2.37 14.29
CA GLY A 67 7.87 -3.59 14.79
C GLY A 67 9.39 -3.52 14.80
N GLU A 68 9.99 -3.08 13.70
CA GLU A 68 11.44 -3.18 13.47
C GLU A 68 12.21 -1.93 13.94
N SER A 69 11.60 -0.75 13.92
CA SER A 69 12.29 0.51 14.24
C SER A 69 11.91 1.06 15.62
N LEU A 70 10.63 0.98 16.00
CA LEU A 70 10.17 1.32 17.34
C LEU A 70 10.29 0.15 18.34
N GLU A 71 10.51 -1.08 17.86
CA GLU A 71 10.53 -2.31 18.68
C GLU A 71 9.18 -2.59 19.39
N GLU A 72 8.08 -2.08 18.84
CA GLU A 72 6.74 -2.18 19.41
C GLU A 72 5.90 -3.24 18.71
N ARG A 73 6.21 -4.51 18.98
CA ARG A 73 5.58 -5.66 18.33
C ARG A 73 4.06 -5.68 18.48
N ALA A 74 3.54 -5.29 19.65
CA ALA A 74 2.09 -5.23 19.89
C ALA A 74 1.39 -4.17 19.01
N LEU A 75 2.05 -3.05 18.74
CA LEU A 75 1.53 -2.06 17.80
C LEU A 75 1.62 -2.57 16.36
N ALA A 76 2.75 -3.19 16.00
CA ALA A 76 2.96 -3.77 14.67
C ALA A 76 1.91 -4.82 14.31
N GLU A 77 1.57 -5.72 15.24
CA GLU A 77 0.48 -6.70 15.08
C GLU A 77 -0.88 -6.02 14.88
N ARG A 78 -1.18 -5.00 15.70
CA ARG A 78 -2.43 -4.24 15.56
C ARG A 78 -2.52 -3.56 14.21
N LEU A 79 -1.45 -2.92 13.74
CA LEU A 79 -1.42 -2.27 12.43
C LEU A 79 -1.47 -3.29 11.29
N SER A 80 -0.87 -4.47 11.45
CA SER A 80 -0.93 -5.55 10.46
C SER A 80 -2.32 -6.15 10.31
N SER A 81 -3.16 -6.06 11.34
CA SER A 81 -4.53 -6.57 11.32
C SER A 81 -5.49 -5.73 10.44
N ILE A 82 -5.02 -4.64 9.84
CA ILE A 82 -5.84 -3.83 8.93
C ILE A 82 -5.87 -4.54 7.58
N ASP A 83 -7.06 -4.99 7.16
CA ASP A 83 -7.29 -5.46 5.81
C ASP A 83 -7.81 -4.30 4.94
N PRO A 84 -6.97 -3.71 4.07
CA PRO A 84 -7.36 -2.54 3.28
C PRO A 84 -8.41 -2.86 2.21
N TYR A 85 -8.63 -4.12 1.85
CA TYR A 85 -9.62 -4.55 0.85
C TYR A 85 -11.03 -4.70 1.44
N THR A 86 -11.16 -4.75 2.76
CA THR A 86 -12.47 -4.72 3.45
C THR A 86 -13.01 -3.29 3.64
N LEU A 87 -12.16 -2.28 3.42
CA LEU A 87 -12.46 -0.87 3.62
C LEU A 87 -12.82 -0.20 2.29
N LYS A 88 -13.73 0.79 2.35
CA LYS A 88 -14.34 1.40 1.16
C LYS A 88 -13.43 2.42 0.46
N SER A 89 -12.40 2.92 1.13
CA SER A 89 -11.50 3.93 0.59
C SER A 89 -10.19 4.02 1.37
N VAL A 90 -9.19 4.63 0.76
CA VAL A 90 -7.92 4.97 1.40
C VAL A 90 -8.13 5.89 2.62
N SER A 91 -9.13 6.76 2.60
CA SER A 91 -9.49 7.61 3.74
C SER A 91 -9.96 6.79 4.94
N GLU A 92 -10.70 5.68 4.72
CA GLU A 92 -11.09 4.76 5.80
C GLU A 92 -9.88 3.98 6.34
N VAL A 93 -8.94 3.57 5.48
CA VAL A 93 -7.65 2.98 5.90
C VAL A 93 -6.88 3.95 6.78
N ARG A 94 -6.77 5.22 6.38
CA ARG A 94 -6.14 6.28 7.19
C ARG A 94 -6.80 6.40 8.56
N LYS A 95 -8.13 6.43 8.62
CA LYS A 95 -8.87 6.50 9.90
C LYS A 95 -8.57 5.30 10.78
N GLU A 96 -8.52 4.10 10.21
CA GLU A 96 -8.24 2.88 10.98
C GLU A 96 -6.80 2.82 11.50
N LEU A 97 -5.82 3.27 10.70
CA LEU A 97 -4.44 3.47 11.15
C LEU A 97 -4.39 4.43 12.34
N LEU A 98 -4.98 5.62 12.21
CA LEU A 98 -5.02 6.62 13.28
C LEU A 98 -5.72 6.09 14.53
N ARG A 99 -6.85 5.41 14.38
CA ARG A 99 -7.60 4.82 15.49
C ARG A 99 -6.76 3.80 16.27
N LYS A 100 -6.02 2.93 15.58
CA LYS A 100 -5.15 1.92 16.21
C LYS A 100 -3.96 2.55 16.92
N ILE A 101 -3.36 3.59 16.35
CA ILE A 101 -2.27 4.34 16.99
C ILE A 101 -2.79 5.12 18.21
N ASP A 102 -3.89 5.84 18.07
CA ASP A 102 -4.50 6.61 19.17
C ASP A 102 -4.91 5.68 20.33
N LEU A 103 -5.47 4.52 20.03
CA LEU A 103 -5.80 3.51 21.04
C LEU A 103 -4.54 2.95 21.72
N PHE A 104 -3.43 2.80 21.00
CA PHE A 104 -2.17 2.37 21.61
C PHE A 104 -1.63 3.44 22.57
N LEU A 105 -1.52 4.69 22.12
CA LEU A 105 -1.05 5.82 22.93
C LEU A 105 -1.94 6.11 24.16
N ALA A 106 -3.23 5.78 24.10
CA ALA A 106 -4.13 5.93 25.24
C ALA A 106 -3.93 4.87 26.34
N ASN A 107 -3.37 3.71 26.02
CA ASN A 107 -3.26 2.57 26.94
C ASN A 107 -1.82 2.25 27.34
N PHE A 108 -0.83 2.78 26.63
CA PHE A 108 0.59 2.52 26.84
C PHE A 108 1.37 3.85 26.85
N PRO A 109 2.49 3.94 27.60
CA PRO A 109 3.39 5.07 27.45
C PRO A 109 3.87 5.16 26.00
N GLU A 110 4.13 6.38 25.55
CA GLU A 110 4.67 6.58 24.20
C GLU A 110 6.02 5.84 24.06
N PRO A 111 6.22 5.07 22.98
CA PRO A 111 7.49 4.39 22.73
C PRO A 111 8.66 5.37 22.63
N ARG A 112 9.87 4.85 22.81
CA ARG A 112 11.09 5.63 22.56
C ARG A 112 11.16 6.12 21.11
N ASP A 113 11.88 7.22 20.90
CA ASP A 113 12.29 7.63 19.57
C ASP A 113 13.12 6.53 18.89
N VAL A 114 13.05 6.47 17.56
CA VAL A 114 13.90 5.57 16.76
C VAL A 114 15.35 6.05 16.75
N VAL A 115 16.26 5.13 16.46
CA VAL A 115 17.66 5.49 16.21
C VAL A 115 17.76 6.34 14.94
N ASN A 116 18.61 7.36 14.94
CA ASN A 116 18.87 8.18 13.75
C ASN A 116 19.19 7.30 12.53
N GLY A 117 18.51 7.56 11.41
CA GLY A 117 18.59 6.75 10.19
C GLY A 117 17.41 5.77 10.03
N ASN A 118 16.70 5.46 11.11
CA ASN A 118 15.54 4.55 11.09
C ASN A 118 14.20 5.30 11.11
N GLU A 119 14.17 6.58 10.74
CA GLU A 119 12.91 7.33 10.64
C GLU A 119 11.99 6.74 9.59
N PHE A 120 10.67 6.87 9.79
CA PHE A 120 9.70 6.51 8.76
C PHE A 120 9.69 7.57 7.67
N TYR A 121 10.00 7.20 6.43
CA TYR A 121 9.96 8.12 5.29
C TYR A 121 8.63 8.01 4.55
N PHE A 122 7.88 9.12 4.52
CA PHE A 122 6.62 9.19 3.78
C PHE A 122 6.92 9.35 2.29
N ASN A 123 6.55 8.34 1.51
CA ASN A 123 6.67 8.31 0.06
C ASN A 123 5.29 8.17 -0.59
N GLU A 124 5.18 8.65 -1.81
CA GLU A 124 4.00 8.54 -2.66
C GLU A 124 4.39 7.77 -3.93
N THR A 125 3.42 7.08 -4.53
CA THR A 125 3.61 6.47 -5.83
C THR A 125 2.94 7.31 -6.91
N VAL A 126 3.67 7.57 -7.99
CA VAL A 126 3.10 8.04 -9.25
C VAL A 126 2.95 6.83 -10.16
N SER A 127 1.70 6.47 -10.47
CA SER A 127 1.39 5.34 -11.36
C SER A 127 1.21 5.81 -12.80
N LEU A 128 2.02 5.27 -13.70
CA LEU A 128 1.92 5.50 -15.14
C LEU A 128 1.25 4.29 -15.78
N VAL A 129 0.07 4.51 -16.36
CA VAL A 129 -0.73 3.45 -16.99
C VAL A 129 -0.69 3.60 -18.50
N PHE A 130 -0.35 2.53 -19.21
CA PHE A 130 -0.27 2.51 -20.66
C PHE A 130 -0.83 1.19 -21.24
N PRO A 131 -1.36 1.21 -22.46
CA PRO A 131 -1.79 -0.01 -23.14
C PRO A 131 -0.57 -0.88 -23.49
N VAL A 132 -0.70 -2.20 -23.29
CA VAL A 132 0.34 -3.18 -23.66
C VAL A 132 0.27 -3.51 -25.16
N GLY A 133 -0.82 -3.16 -25.83
CA GLY A 133 -1.08 -3.50 -27.23
C GLY A 133 -1.70 -4.89 -27.43
N VAL A 134 -1.99 -5.61 -26.35
CA VAL A 134 -2.65 -6.92 -26.39
C VAL A 134 -4.16 -6.75 -26.14
N LYS A 135 -4.97 -7.14 -27.13
CA LYS A 135 -6.44 -7.13 -27.06
C LYS A 135 -6.97 -8.54 -27.26
N THR A 136 -7.95 -8.92 -26.45
CA THR A 136 -8.56 -10.25 -26.48
C THR A 136 -10.07 -10.13 -26.67
N ARG A 137 -10.66 -11.01 -27.47
CA ARG A 137 -12.07 -10.97 -27.88
C ARG A 137 -12.88 -12.14 -27.35
N ASN A 138 -12.20 -13.13 -26.78
CA ASN A 138 -12.79 -14.34 -26.23
C ASN A 138 -11.88 -14.92 -25.12
N LEU A 139 -12.39 -15.92 -24.42
CA LEU A 139 -11.69 -16.55 -23.30
C LEU A 139 -10.40 -17.27 -23.71
N ALA A 140 -10.34 -17.87 -24.90
CA ALA A 140 -9.14 -18.55 -25.36
C ALA A 140 -7.99 -17.55 -25.60
N GLU A 141 -8.27 -16.42 -26.26
CA GLU A 141 -7.31 -15.32 -26.43
C GLU A 141 -6.89 -14.74 -25.08
N PHE A 142 -7.81 -14.60 -24.12
CA PHE A 142 -7.50 -14.11 -22.77
C PHE A 142 -6.58 -15.05 -22.01
N LEU A 143 -6.84 -16.37 -22.06
CA LEU A 143 -6.01 -17.38 -21.40
C LEU A 143 -4.60 -17.44 -21.99
N VAL A 144 -4.46 -17.32 -23.31
CA VAL A 144 -3.12 -17.25 -23.92
C VAL A 144 -2.41 -15.95 -23.55
N ALA A 145 -3.13 -14.83 -23.54
CA ALA A 145 -2.55 -13.53 -23.21
C ALA A 145 -2.08 -13.46 -21.74
N ILE A 146 -2.87 -13.97 -20.79
CA ILE A 146 -2.53 -13.86 -19.36
C ILE A 146 -1.24 -14.62 -18.99
N GLU A 147 -0.88 -15.66 -19.74
CA GLU A 147 0.37 -16.40 -19.57
C GLU A 147 1.62 -15.59 -19.99
N HIS A 148 1.46 -14.55 -20.82
CA HIS A 148 2.57 -13.82 -21.45
C HIS A 148 2.66 -12.34 -21.04
N ILE A 149 1.69 -11.80 -20.31
CA ILE A 149 1.73 -10.41 -19.83
C ILE A 149 2.65 -10.25 -18.61
N ASP A 150 3.19 -9.05 -18.44
CA ASP A 150 3.97 -8.70 -17.25
C ASP A 150 3.11 -8.65 -15.99
N ALA A 151 3.74 -8.92 -14.83
CA ALA A 151 3.11 -8.82 -13.52
C ALA A 151 2.52 -7.43 -13.25
N GLY A 152 3.11 -6.37 -13.82
CA GLY A 152 2.56 -5.00 -13.73
C GLY A 152 1.21 -4.82 -14.43
N SER A 153 0.89 -5.67 -15.41
CA SER A 153 -0.43 -5.72 -16.04
C SER A 153 -1.45 -6.44 -15.18
N ILE A 154 -1.05 -7.56 -14.55
CA ILE A 154 -1.88 -8.27 -13.57
C ILE A 154 -2.20 -7.34 -12.40
N TYR A 155 -1.17 -6.66 -11.86
CA TYR A 155 -1.32 -5.70 -10.77
C TYR A 155 -2.38 -4.64 -11.10
N TYR A 156 -2.25 -3.95 -12.25
CA TYR A 156 -3.16 -2.89 -12.65
C TYR A 156 -4.63 -3.33 -12.79
N HIS A 157 -4.86 -4.54 -13.28
CA HIS A 157 -6.23 -5.01 -13.56
C HIS A 157 -6.91 -5.69 -12.37
N PHE A 158 -6.13 -6.12 -11.36
CA PHE A 158 -6.65 -6.89 -10.24
C PHE A 158 -6.62 -6.14 -8.90
N TYR A 159 -5.71 -5.16 -8.73
CA TYR A 159 -5.49 -4.41 -7.50
C TYR A 159 -5.63 -2.90 -7.72
#